data_AF-A0A8J6B7X2-F1
#
_entry.id   AF-A0A8J6B7X2-F1
#
_cell.length_a   1.000
_cell.length_b   1.000
_cell.length_c   1.000
_cell.angle_alpha   90.00
_cell.angle_beta   90.00
_cell.angle_gamma   90.00
#
_symmetry.space_group_name_H-M   'P 1'
#
loop_
_entity.id
_entity.type
_entity.pdbx_description
1 polymer ?
#
loop_
_entity_poly.entity_id
_entity_poly.type
_entity_poly.pdbx_seq_one_letter_code
_entity_poly.pdbx_strand_id
1 'polypeptide(L)' 'MSLEAEDLVSDTTGLTEEQLKSLDDIFENVYKRKYPIVGYTAQRILNEDGSPDESFSPEDQPHFQIRDEF' A
#
# COMPACT_ATOMS: atom_id res chain seq x y z
N MET A 1 -1.54 15.03 0.49
CA MET A 1 -0.29 14.32 0.84
C MET A 1 0.80 15.37 1.03
N SER A 2 1.55 15.28 2.13
CA SER A 2 2.74 16.10 2.37
C SER A 2 3.91 15.61 1.51
N LEU A 3 4.86 16.50 1.22
CA LEU A 3 6.10 16.18 0.50
C LEU A 3 7.34 16.37 1.38
N GLU A 4 7.15 16.72 2.65
CA GLU A 4 8.24 16.85 3.61
C GLU A 4 8.78 15.47 3.98
N ALA A 5 10.10 15.37 4.12
CA ALA A 5 10.76 14.07 4.30
C ALA A 5 10.33 13.37 5.60
N GLU A 6 10.05 14.15 6.63
CA GLU A 6 9.62 13.68 7.94
C GLU A 6 8.20 13.08 7.92
N ASP A 7 7.37 13.47 6.95
CA ASP A 7 5.99 13.00 6.81
C ASP A 7 5.88 11.74 5.94
N LEU A 8 6.97 11.30 5.30
CA LEU A 8 7.01 10.10 4.44
C LEU A 8 7.19 8.82 5.26
N VAL A 9 6.34 8.64 6.26
CA VAL A 9 6.31 7.48 7.16
C VAL A 9 5.03 6.66 6.96
N SER A 10 5.09 5.39 7.35
CA SER A 10 3.97 4.46 7.26
C SER A 10 2.95 4.59 8.39
N ASP A 11 3.34 5.25 9.48
CA ASP A 11 2.49 5.41 10.67
C ASP A 11 1.40 6.43 10.40
N THR A 12 0.15 5.97 10.45
CA THR A 12 -1.04 6.81 10.27
C THR A 12 -1.73 7.14 11.59
N THR A 13 -1.18 6.69 12.73
CA THR A 13 -1.74 6.99 14.04
C THR A 13 -1.63 8.49 14.30
N GLY A 14 -2.79 9.14 14.48
CA GLY A 14 -2.88 10.60 14.66
C GLY A 14 -3.40 11.39 13.45
N LEU A 15 -3.64 10.73 12.30
CA LEU A 15 -4.37 11.35 11.20
C LEU A 15 -5.88 11.38 11.47
N THR A 16 -6.55 12.42 10.98
CA THR A 16 -8.02 12.50 11.04
C THR A 16 -8.66 11.59 9.99
N GLU A 17 -9.93 11.23 10.19
CA GLU A 17 -10.69 10.42 9.22
C GLU A 17 -10.72 11.07 7.83
N GLU A 18 -10.82 12.40 7.75
CA GLU A 18 -10.79 13.13 6.46
C GLU A 18 -9.43 13.01 5.77
N GLN A 19 -8.33 13.05 6.53
CA GLN A 19 -6.98 12.88 6.00
C GLN A 19 -6.76 11.45 5.51
N LEU A 20 -7.19 10.46 6.29
CA LEU A 20 -7.14 9.05 5.89
C LEU A 20 -7.94 8.81 4.61
N LYS A 21 -9.16 9.36 4.53
CA LYS A 21 -9.97 9.29 3.32
C LYS A 21 -9.29 9.94 2.13
N SER A 22 -8.67 11.11 2.31
CA SER A 22 -7.92 11.76 1.24
C SER A 22 -6.72 10.94 0.76
N LEU A 23 -6.05 10.20 1.66
CA LEU A 23 -4.95 9.30 1.28
C LEU A 23 -5.47 8.14 0.43
N ASP A 24 -6.54 7.51 0.89
CA ASP A 24 -7.17 6.37 0.22
C ASP A 24 -7.72 6.77 -1.16
N ASP A 25 -8.45 7.89 -1.25
CA ASP A 25 -8.99 8.41 -2.51
C ASP A 25 -7.90 8.64 -3.57
N ILE A 26 -6.75 9.18 -3.16
CA ILE A 26 -5.60 9.39 -4.07
C ILE A 26 -4.98 8.05 -4.48
N PHE A 27 -4.76 7.16 -3.52
CA PHE A 27 -4.16 5.85 -3.78
C PHE A 27 -5.00 5.03 -4.76
N GLU A 28 -6.30 4.91 -4.52
CA GLU A 28 -7.24 4.17 -5.35
C GLU A 28 -7.43 4.79 -6.74
N ASN A 29 -7.66 6.11 -6.82
CA ASN A 29 -8.04 6.74 -8.08
C ASN A 29 -6.85 7.17 -8.95
N VAL A 30 -5.66 7.33 -8.38
CA VAL A 30 -4.47 7.77 -9.13
C VAL A 30 -3.46 6.63 -9.27
N TYR A 31 -3.03 6.02 -8.16
CA TYR A 31 -1.93 5.06 -8.20
C TYR A 31 -2.38 3.70 -8.69
N LYS A 32 -3.41 3.08 -8.09
CA LYS A 32 -3.91 1.75 -8.52
C LYS A 32 -4.42 1.74 -9.96
N ARG A 33 -4.94 2.87 -10.46
CA ARG A 33 -5.36 2.99 -11.87
C ARG A 33 -4.20 3.13 -12.86
N LYS A 34 -3.06 3.67 -12.44
CA LYS A 34 -1.90 3.92 -13.32
C LYS A 34 -0.84 2.83 -13.23
N TYR A 35 -0.72 2.17 -12.09
CA TYR A 35 0.37 1.25 -11.80
C TYR A 35 -0.17 -0.04 -11.18
N PRO A 36 0.28 -1.23 -11.66
CA PRO A 36 -0.06 -2.49 -11.03
C PRO A 36 0.60 -2.61 -9.65
N ILE A 37 -0.09 -3.25 -8.71
CA ILE A 37 0.50 -3.63 -7.42
C ILE A 37 1.46 -4.79 -7.65
N VAL A 38 2.76 -4.58 -7.37
CA VAL A 38 3.82 -5.60 -7.56
C VAL A 38 4.15 -6.38 -6.27
N GLY A 39 3.63 -5.94 -5.14
CA GLY A 39 3.90 -6.53 -3.83
C GLY A 39 3.43 -5.61 -2.72
N TYR A 40 3.62 -6.05 -1.48
CA TYR A 40 3.23 -5.34 -0.28
C TYR A 40 4.44 -5.13 0.63
N THR A 41 4.42 -4.05 1.42
CA THR A 41 5.48 -3.77 2.38
C THR A 41 5.45 -4.76 3.54
N ALA A 42 6.59 -4.98 4.19
CA ALA A 42 6.69 -5.88 5.34
C ALA A 42 5.67 -5.53 6.44
N GLN A 43 5.44 -4.25 6.70
CA GLN A 43 4.46 -3.77 7.69
C GLN A 43 3.02 -4.15 7.37
N ARG A 44 2.69 -4.45 6.09
CA ARG A 44 1.34 -4.82 5.68
C ARG A 44 1.09 -6.33 5.72
N ILE A 45 2.17 -7.13 5.68
CA ILE A 45 2.10 -8.60 5.59
C ILE A 45 2.66 -9.31 6.83
N LEU A 46 3.33 -8.58 7.72
CA LEU A 46 3.89 -9.10 8.97
C LEU A 46 3.26 -8.38 10.16
N ASN A 47 3.10 -9.14 11.25
CA ASN A 47 2.81 -8.61 12.57
C ASN A 47 4.03 -7.85 13.15
N GLU A 48 3.86 -7.17 14.28
CA GLU A 48 4.94 -6.44 14.97
C GLU A 48 6.13 -7.34 15.36
N ASP A 49 5.89 -8.63 15.60
CA ASP A 49 6.92 -9.62 15.94
C ASP A 49 7.66 -10.18 14.71
N GLY A 50 7.27 -9.75 13.51
CA GLY A 50 7.83 -10.20 12.23
C GLY A 50 7.25 -11.52 11.72
N SER A 51 6.28 -12.13 12.42
CA SER A 51 5.54 -13.28 11.90
C SER A 51 4.56 -12.86 10.80
N PRO A 52 4.22 -13.74 9.84
CA PRO A 52 3.20 -13.44 8.83
C PRO A 52 1.83 -13.10 9.44
N ASP A 53 1.18 -12.06 8.93
CA ASP A 53 -0.20 -11.71 9.28
C ASP A 53 -1.18 -12.61 8.50
N GLU A 54 -1.86 -13.52 9.21
CA GLU A 54 -2.84 -14.44 8.62
C GLU A 54 -4.13 -13.74 8.17
N SER A 55 -4.40 -12.52 8.66
CA SER A 55 -5.56 -11.72 8.24
C SER A 55 -5.33 -10.98 6.92
N PHE A 56 -4.08 -10.96 6.45
CA PHE A 56 -3.71 -10.30 5.22
C PHE A 56 -4.30 -11.02 4.00
N SER A 57 -5.18 -10.33 3.27
CA SER A 57 -5.72 -10.76 1.99
C SER A 57 -5.34 -9.75 0.92
N PRO A 58 -4.53 -10.10 -0.10
CA PRO A 58 -4.19 -9.19 -1.17
C PRO A 58 -5.43 -8.90 -2.02
N GLU A 59 -5.82 -7.62 -2.11
CA GLU A 59 -7.10 -7.23 -2.73
C GLU A 59 -7.15 -7.38 -4.25
N ASP A 60 -6.01 -7.48 -4.93
CA ASP A 60 -5.95 -7.84 -6.35
C ASP A 60 -4.47 -7.99 -6.68
N GLN A 61 -3.96 -9.24 -6.66
CA GLN A 61 -2.71 -9.50 -7.35
C GLN A 61 -3.01 -9.41 -8.85
N PRO A 62 -2.41 -8.48 -9.60
CA PRO A 62 -2.48 -8.59 -11.04
C PRO A 62 -1.92 -9.97 -11.40
N HIS A 63 -2.69 -10.76 -12.15
CA HIS A 63 -2.15 -11.91 -12.84
C HIS A 63 -1.10 -11.37 -13.80
N PHE A 64 0.14 -11.27 -13.32
CA PHE A 64 1.28 -10.91 -14.15
C PHE A 64 1.34 -11.99 -15.24
N GLN A 65 0.86 -11.65 -16.43
CA GLN A 65 1.32 -12.32 -17.63
C GLN A 65 2.76 -11.83 -17.80
N ILE A 66 3.69 -12.51 -17.13
CA ILE A 66 5.11 -12.38 -17.42
C ILE A 66 5.21 -12.75 -18.89
N ARG A 67 5.30 -11.74 -19.76
CA ARG A 67 5.79 -11.97 -21.10
C ARG A 67 7.27 -12.30 -20.91
N ASP A 68 7.64 -13.54 -21.22
CA ASP A 68 9.03 -13.92 -21.41
C ASP A 68 9.61 -13.04 -22.51
N GLU A 69 10.16 -11.90 -22.11
CA GLU A 69 10.99 -11.06 -22.97
C GLU A 69 12.45 -11.23 -22.50
N PHE A 70 13.05 -12.29 -23.05
CA PHE A 70 14.48 -12.58 -23.27
C PHE A 70 15.39 -12.92 -22.08
#